data_AF-A0A0V0QXQ5-F1
#
_entry.id   AF-A0A0V0QXQ5-F1
#
_cell.length_a   1.000
_cell.length_b   1.000
_cell.length_c   1.000
_cell.angle_alpha   90.00
_cell.angle_beta   90.00
_cell.angle_gamma   90.00
#
_symmetry.space_group_name_H-M   'P 1'
#
loop_
_entity.id
_entity.type
_entity.pdbx_description
1 polymer ?
#
loop_
_entity_poly.entity_id
_entity_poly.type
_entity_poly.pdbx_seq_one_letter_code
_entity_poly.pdbx_strand_id
1 'polypeptide(L)'
;MKEVLCGPGEVLYAQNETDQRLFFVQKGQVELYTWKDNSELENSQQKSIYKNQNQNQNQNQNYPNFQNMINPQYINSPLNPLIQDMEDEQFKHIFKNQPTVITHSQINTGNFFGQDGFFAELPRATYARSVSVSHIMYCYKNDFIDVLKNFPLDYHSQDKQQELLMKNMTQ
;
A
#
# COMPACT_ATOMS: atom_id res chain seq x y z
N MET A 1 11.31 22.30 -11.38
CA MET A 1 10.37 21.16 -11.39
C MET A 1 10.17 20.69 -12.82
N LYS A 2 9.88 19.40 -13.01
CA LYS A 2 9.53 18.79 -14.29
C LYS A 2 8.10 18.25 -14.23
N GLU A 3 7.44 18.18 -15.37
CA GLU A 3 6.07 17.67 -15.49
C GLU A 3 6.06 16.38 -16.31
N VAL A 4 5.17 15.46 -15.96
CA VAL A 4 4.92 14.23 -16.70
C VAL A 4 3.43 13.91 -16.69
N LEU A 5 2.91 13.47 -17.85
CA LEU A 5 1.56 12.95 -17.99
C LEU A 5 1.64 11.42 -17.98
N CYS A 6 0.97 10.78 -17.04
CA CYS A 6 0.99 9.34 -16.86
C CYS A 6 -0.37 8.72 -17.19
N GLY A 7 -0.38 7.62 -17.93
CA GLY A 7 -1.58 6.83 -18.19
C GLY A 7 -1.96 5.91 -17.02
N PRO A 8 -3.19 5.35 -16.99
CA PRO A 8 -3.58 4.36 -16.00
C PRO A 8 -2.66 3.13 -16.03
N GLY A 9 -2.17 2.72 -14.86
CA GLY A 9 -1.24 1.61 -14.69
C GLY A 9 0.24 1.96 -14.86
N GLU A 10 0.58 3.17 -15.34
CA GLU A 10 1.97 3.58 -15.54
C GLU A 10 2.71 3.71 -14.21
N VAL A 11 3.87 3.08 -14.11
CA VAL A 11 4.70 3.03 -12.90
C VAL A 11 5.60 4.26 -12.84
N LEU A 12 5.52 4.99 -11.72
CA LEU A 12 6.32 6.19 -11.47
C LEU A 12 7.69 5.86 -10.88
N TYR A 13 7.72 4.89 -9.97
CA TYR A 13 8.92 4.25 -9.44
C TYR A 13 8.60 2.84 -8.92
N ALA A 14 9.61 1.99 -8.91
CA ALA A 14 9.51 0.63 -8.37
C ALA A 14 10.03 0.55 -6.91
N GLN A 15 9.57 -0.49 -6.21
CA GLN A 15 10.10 -0.82 -4.90
C GLN A 15 11.60 -1.15 -5.01
N ASN A 16 12.36 -0.79 -3.98
CA ASN A 16 13.81 -0.94 -3.86
C ASN A 16 14.64 -0.09 -4.84
N GLU A 17 14.02 0.76 -5.67
CA GLU A 17 14.77 1.73 -6.46
C GLU A 17 15.32 2.85 -5.59
N THR A 18 16.50 3.36 -5.92
CA THR A 18 17.12 4.54 -5.30
C THR A 18 16.70 5.82 -6.00
N ASP A 19 15.38 5.98 -6.19
CA ASP A 19 14.83 7.17 -6.83
C ASP A 19 14.79 8.35 -5.84
N GLN A 20 15.52 9.42 -6.16
CA GLN A 20 15.62 10.65 -5.37
C GLN A 20 14.68 11.78 -5.85
N ARG A 21 13.57 11.43 -6.52
CA ARG A 21 12.54 12.39 -6.91
C ARG A 21 11.48 12.57 -5.82
N LEU A 22 11.04 13.81 -5.61
CA LEU A 22 9.82 14.11 -4.85
C LEU A 22 8.70 14.38 -5.86
N PHE A 23 7.56 13.74 -5.68
CA PHE A 23 6.43 13.82 -6.61
C PHE A 23 5.26 14.58 -6.00
N PHE A 24 4.54 15.33 -6.82
CA PHE A 24 3.33 16.07 -6.48
C PHE A 24 2.23 15.78 -7.50
N VAL A 25 1.05 15.39 -7.03
CA VAL A 25 -0.09 15.07 -7.88
C VAL A 25 -0.83 16.37 -8.23
N GLN A 26 -0.55 16.93 -9.41
CA GLN A 26 -1.24 18.14 -9.88
C GLN A 26 -2.67 17.83 -10.33
N LYS A 27 -2.90 16.66 -10.95
CA LYS A 27 -4.23 16.15 -11.31
C LYS A 27 -4.21 14.62 -11.35
N GLY A 28 -5.32 13.98 -11.00
CA GLY A 28 -5.48 12.53 -11.06
C GLY A 28 -5.26 11.84 -9.72
N GLN A 29 -4.87 10.58 -9.78
CA GLN A 29 -4.74 9.70 -8.61
C GLN A 29 -3.60 8.69 -8.81
N VAL A 30 -2.80 8.51 -7.75
CA VAL A 30 -1.70 7.55 -7.68
C VAL A 30 -1.97 6.56 -6.55
N GLU A 31 -1.54 5.32 -6.69
CA GLU A 31 -1.55 4.34 -5.59
C GLU A 31 -0.14 3.88 -5.23
N LEU A 32 0.07 3.69 -3.93
CA LEU A 32 1.28 3.09 -3.39
C LEU A 32 0.98 1.64 -2.98
N TYR A 33 1.78 0.69 -3.46
CA TYR A 33 1.54 -0.74 -3.23
C TYR A 33 2.85 -1.53 -3.11
N THR A 34 2.79 -2.72 -2.53
CA THR A 34 3.90 -3.68 -2.51
C THR A 34 3.45 -5.02 -3.07
N TRP A 35 4.36 -5.77 -3.66
CA TRP A 35 4.14 -7.18 -3.99
C TRP A 35 4.62 -8.04 -2.84
N LYS A 36 3.78 -8.99 -2.42
CA LYS A 36 4.21 -10.05 -1.50
C LYS A 36 4.11 -11.38 -2.19
N ASP A 37 5.20 -12.11 -2.16
CA ASP A 37 5.20 -13.51 -2.52
C ASP A 37 4.45 -14.28 -1.42
N ASN A 38 3.58 -15.20 -1.85
CA ASN A 38 2.72 -15.94 -0.91
C ASN A 38 3.55 -16.80 0.09
N SER A 39 4.81 -17.10 -0.23
CA SER A 39 5.75 -17.79 0.67
C SER A 39 6.04 -17.01 1.96
N GLU A 40 5.94 -15.67 1.95
CA GLU A 40 6.14 -14.87 3.16
C GLU A 40 4.89 -14.81 4.05
N LEU A 41 3.71 -14.93 3.44
CA LEU A 41 2.44 -14.84 4.14
C LEU A 41 2.23 -16.02 5.10
N GLU A 42 2.55 -17.24 4.66
CA GLU A 42 2.42 -18.46 5.48
C GLU A 42 3.26 -18.39 6.76
N ASN A 43 4.47 -17.82 6.68
CA ASN A 43 5.36 -17.64 7.81
C ASN A 43 4.84 -16.60 8.84
N SER A 44 4.08 -15.60 8.37
CA SER A 44 3.49 -14.58 9.25
C SER A 44 2.25 -15.10 10.00
N GLN A 45 1.43 -15.95 9.36
CA GLN A 45 0.26 -16.57 9.99
C GLN A 45 0.64 -17.62 11.03
N GLN A 46 1.67 -18.42 10.79
CA GLN A 46 2.18 -19.34 11.83
C GLN A 46 2.63 -18.57 13.07
N LYS A 47 3.34 -17.44 12.91
CA LYS A 47 3.79 -16.60 14.03
C LYS A 47 2.64 -15.97 14.83
N SER A 48 1.51 -15.62 14.22
CA SER A 48 0.35 -15.11 14.96
C SER A 48 -0.45 -16.22 15.66
N ILE A 49 -0.53 -17.41 15.07
CA ILE A 49 -1.15 -18.59 15.70
C ILE A 49 -0.39 -18.98 16.98
N TYR A 50 0.95 -19.00 16.95
CA TYR A 50 1.76 -19.27 18.14
C TYR A 50 1.64 -18.20 19.23
N LYS A 51 1.35 -16.95 18.87
CA LYS A 51 1.11 -15.88 19.86
C LYS A 51 -0.28 -16.00 20.51
N ASN A 52 -1.29 -16.44 19.76
CA ASN A 52 -2.67 -16.56 20.27
C ASN A 52 -2.91 -17.79 21.16
N GLN A 53 -2.09 -18.84 21.07
CA GLN A 53 -2.19 -20.00 21.98
C GLN A 53 -1.81 -19.67 23.44
N ASN A 54 -1.15 -18.53 23.70
CA ASN A 54 -0.82 -18.09 25.05
C ASN A 54 -1.83 -17.10 25.67
N GLN A 55 -2.95 -16.77 24.99
CA GLN A 55 -3.92 -15.77 25.49
C GLN A 55 -5.35 -16.31 25.71
N ASN A 56 -5.68 -17.51 25.23
CA ASN A 56 -7.01 -18.09 25.42
C ASN A 56 -7.11 -18.95 26.68
N GLN A 57 -7.05 -18.32 27.86
CA GLN A 57 -7.63 -18.90 29.09
C GLN A 57 -8.80 -18.10 29.68
N ASN A 58 -9.18 -16.94 29.16
CA ASN A 58 -10.34 -16.23 29.69
C ASN A 58 -11.01 -15.39 28.61
N GLN A 59 -12.13 -15.89 28.08
CA GLN A 59 -13.40 -15.14 27.98
C GLN A 59 -14.42 -15.96 27.19
N ASN A 60 -15.38 -16.49 27.92
CA ASN A 60 -16.61 -17.07 27.41
C ASN A 60 -17.62 -15.91 27.33
N GLN A 61 -17.95 -15.41 26.14
CA GLN A 61 -19.13 -14.56 25.96
C GLN A 61 -19.96 -15.00 24.76
N ASN A 62 -21.21 -15.27 25.10
CA ASN A 62 -22.34 -15.61 24.23
C ASN A 62 -22.65 -14.44 23.29
N TYR A 63 -22.65 -14.70 21.98
CA TYR A 63 -23.32 -13.83 21.01
C TYR A 63 -24.63 -14.47 20.55
N PRO A 64 -25.73 -13.72 20.44
CA PRO A 64 -27.00 -14.21 19.93
C PRO A 64 -26.93 -14.47 18.41
N ASN A 65 -27.53 -15.60 18.04
CA ASN A 65 -27.62 -16.14 16.70
C ASN A 65 -28.61 -15.29 15.87
N PHE A 66 -28.14 -14.65 14.79
CA PHE A 66 -29.01 -14.02 13.78
C PHE A 66 -29.00 -14.89 12.52
N GLN A 67 -29.94 -15.83 12.46
CA GLN A 67 -30.32 -16.56 11.25
C GLN A 67 -31.63 -15.99 10.71
N ASN A 68 -31.76 -15.99 9.37
CA ASN A 68 -32.93 -15.66 8.52
C ASN A 68 -32.86 -14.23 7.94
N MET A 69 -33.02 -13.95 6.64
CA MET A 69 -33.59 -14.69 5.52
C MET A 69 -33.12 -14.02 4.21
N ILE A 70 -32.44 -14.75 3.32
CA ILE A 70 -32.35 -14.38 1.90
C ILE A 70 -32.63 -15.65 1.10
N ASN A 71 -33.64 -15.58 0.24
CA ASN A 71 -34.13 -16.67 -0.59
C ASN A 71 -33.74 -16.40 -2.05
N PRO A 72 -32.73 -17.09 -2.62
CA PRO A 72 -32.50 -17.07 -4.05
C PRO A 72 -33.14 -18.30 -4.69
N GLN A 73 -34.35 -18.14 -5.21
CA GLN A 73 -34.92 -19.09 -6.18
C GLN A 73 -34.27 -18.81 -7.55
N TYR A 74 -33.10 -19.40 -7.79
CA TYR A 74 -32.61 -19.61 -9.16
C TYR A 74 -32.16 -21.05 -9.36
N ILE A 75 -32.55 -21.54 -10.53
CA ILE A 75 -32.54 -22.91 -11.05
C ILE A 75 -31.11 -23.48 -11.03
N ASN A 76 -30.87 -24.51 -10.21
CA ASN A 76 -29.73 -25.41 -10.35
C ASN A 76 -30.23 -26.73 -10.93
N SER A 77 -29.85 -27.06 -12.15
CA SER A 77 -29.76 -28.45 -12.56
C SER A 77 -28.67 -29.12 -11.70
N PRO A 78 -28.88 -30.32 -11.14
CA PRO A 78 -27.86 -30.97 -10.34
C PRO A 78 -26.71 -31.39 -11.25
N LEU A 79 -25.63 -30.60 -11.24
CA LEU A 79 -24.32 -31.06 -11.67
C LEU A 79 -23.84 -32.12 -10.67
N ASN A 80 -23.25 -33.18 -11.21
CA ASN A 80 -22.80 -34.34 -10.47
C ASN A 80 -21.75 -33.91 -9.42
N PRO A 81 -22.01 -34.08 -8.11
CA PRO A 81 -21.14 -33.54 -7.04
C PRO A 81 -19.71 -34.10 -7.10
N LEU A 82 -19.51 -35.28 -7.69
CA LEU A 82 -18.19 -35.90 -7.80
C LEU A 82 -17.25 -35.23 -8.82
N ILE A 83 -17.78 -34.48 -9.78
CA ILE A 83 -16.98 -33.76 -10.79
C ILE A 83 -16.56 -32.38 -10.25
N GLN A 84 -17.36 -31.80 -9.37
CA GLN A 84 -17.15 -30.46 -8.84
C GLN A 84 -15.98 -30.41 -7.83
N ASP A 85 -15.84 -31.45 -6.98
CA ASP A 85 -14.78 -31.51 -5.98
C ASP A 85 -13.36 -31.69 -6.58
N MET A 86 -13.26 -32.26 -7.78
CA MET A 86 -11.98 -32.60 -8.40
C MET A 86 -11.42 -31.44 -9.25
N GLU A 87 -12.29 -30.59 -9.80
CA GLU A 87 -11.88 -29.35 -10.48
C GLU A 87 -11.42 -28.31 -9.46
N ASP A 88 -12.10 -28.19 -8.32
CA ASP A 88 -11.81 -27.18 -7.30
C ASP A 88 -10.40 -27.27 -6.69
N GLU A 89 -9.86 -28.47 -6.51
CA GLU A 89 -8.49 -28.64 -5.96
C GLU A 89 -7.40 -28.34 -7.00
N GLN A 90 -7.62 -28.63 -8.29
CA GLN A 90 -6.66 -28.26 -9.33
C GLN A 90 -6.66 -26.75 -9.59
N PHE A 91 -7.83 -26.11 -9.59
CA PHE A 91 -7.92 -24.65 -9.73
C PHE A 91 -7.27 -23.91 -8.56
N LYS A 92 -7.43 -24.40 -7.32
CA LYS A 92 -6.74 -23.82 -6.14
C LYS A 92 -5.22 -23.85 -6.27
N HIS A 93 -4.64 -24.89 -6.88
CA HIS A 93 -3.20 -24.96 -7.07
C HIS A 93 -2.66 -23.98 -8.10
N ILE A 94 -3.44 -23.64 -9.13
CA ILE A 94 -3.03 -22.69 -10.18
C ILE A 94 -2.94 -21.26 -9.62
N PHE A 95 -3.86 -20.85 -8.74
CA PHE A 95 -3.87 -19.49 -8.18
C PHE A 95 -2.99 -19.31 -6.93
N LYS A 96 -2.51 -20.41 -6.31
CA LYS A 96 -1.69 -20.36 -5.09
C LYS A 96 -0.36 -19.61 -5.25
N ASN A 97 0.12 -19.45 -6.48
CA ASN A 97 1.43 -18.85 -6.76
C ASN A 97 1.36 -17.46 -7.39
N GLN A 98 0.18 -16.83 -7.45
CA GLN A 98 0.12 -15.45 -7.95
C GLN A 98 0.54 -14.46 -6.85
N PRO A 99 1.44 -13.50 -7.16
CA PRO A 99 1.88 -12.51 -6.19
C PRO A 99 0.69 -11.67 -5.72
N THR A 100 0.58 -11.48 -4.41
CA THR A 100 -0.49 -10.67 -3.83
C THR A 100 -0.05 -9.21 -3.83
N VAL A 101 -0.86 -8.34 -4.44
CA VAL A 101 -0.68 -6.89 -4.40
C VAL A 101 -1.33 -6.34 -3.13
N ILE A 102 -0.56 -5.64 -2.31
CA ILE A 102 -1.06 -4.97 -1.11
C ILE A 102 -0.99 -3.46 -1.33
N THR A 103 -2.16 -2.82 -1.40
CA THR A 103 -2.28 -1.37 -1.49
C THR A 103 -2.13 -0.76 -0.09
N HIS A 104 -1.19 0.18 0.04
CA HIS A 104 -0.93 0.89 1.29
C HIS A 104 -1.69 2.22 1.35
N SER A 105 -1.73 2.96 0.25
CA SER A 105 -2.40 4.26 0.20
C SER A 105 -2.77 4.69 -1.21
N GLN A 106 -3.74 5.59 -1.31
CA GLN A 106 -4.09 6.32 -2.53
C GLN A 106 -3.78 7.81 -2.32
N ILE A 107 -3.04 8.38 -3.26
CA ILE A 107 -2.59 9.76 -3.24
C ILE A 107 -3.44 10.54 -4.23
N ASN A 108 -4.20 11.50 -3.70
CA ASN A 108 -5.10 12.33 -4.47
C ASN A 108 -4.43 13.63 -4.90
N THR A 109 -5.08 14.33 -5.83
CA THR A 109 -4.68 15.67 -6.30
C THR A 109 -4.39 16.63 -5.14
N GLY A 110 -3.32 17.41 -5.27
CA GLY A 110 -2.86 18.36 -4.25
C GLY A 110 -1.93 17.79 -3.19
N ASN A 111 -1.65 16.47 -3.21
CA ASN A 111 -0.74 15.83 -2.27
C ASN A 111 0.59 15.44 -2.94
N PHE A 112 1.64 15.32 -2.12
CA PHE A 112 2.94 14.82 -2.53
C PHE A 112 3.19 13.40 -2.00
N PHE A 113 4.14 12.70 -2.61
CA PHE A 113 4.55 11.36 -2.20
C PHE A 113 6.02 11.09 -2.55
N GLY A 114 6.58 10.05 -1.94
CA GLY A 114 7.99 9.69 -2.11
C GLY A 114 8.95 10.48 -1.23
N GLN A 115 8.46 11.09 -0.15
CA GLN A 115 9.29 11.84 0.80
C GLN A 115 10.35 10.97 1.49
N ASP A 116 10.05 9.70 1.80
CA ASP A 116 10.97 8.86 2.57
C ASP A 116 12.27 8.58 1.80
N GLY A 117 12.15 8.12 0.55
CA GLY A 117 13.33 7.91 -0.31
C GLY A 117 14.02 9.22 -0.74
N PHE A 118 13.27 10.33 -0.77
CA PHE A 118 13.81 11.64 -1.12
C PHE A 118 14.68 12.24 0.00
N PHE A 119 14.17 12.27 1.23
CA PHE A 119 14.87 12.89 2.37
C PHE A 119 15.91 11.95 2.99
N ALA A 120 15.57 10.67 3.17
CA ALA A 120 16.43 9.71 3.86
C ALA A 120 17.44 9.00 2.94
N GLU A 121 17.36 9.21 1.62
CA GLU A 121 18.19 8.51 0.62
C GLU A 121 18.09 6.97 0.70
N LEU A 122 16.95 6.48 1.21
CA LEU A 122 16.67 5.06 1.32
C LEU A 122 16.01 4.54 0.04
N PRO A 123 16.22 3.26 -0.31
CA PRO A 123 15.44 2.60 -1.35
C PRO A 123 13.93 2.71 -1.11
N ARG A 124 13.13 2.79 -2.19
CA ARG A 124 11.67 2.89 -2.08
C ARG A 124 11.06 1.69 -1.36
N ALA A 125 10.28 1.94 -0.32
CA ALA A 125 9.58 0.88 0.41
C ALA A 125 8.41 0.27 -0.38
N THR A 126 7.86 1.00 -1.35
CA THR A 126 6.69 0.63 -2.16
C THR A 126 6.94 0.90 -3.64
N TYR A 127 6.08 0.35 -4.50
CA TYR A 127 5.84 0.84 -5.85
C TYR A 127 4.91 2.04 -5.83
N ALA A 128 4.94 2.85 -6.88
CA ALA A 128 3.92 3.86 -7.16
C ALA A 128 3.45 3.73 -8.60
N ARG A 129 2.12 3.71 -8.83
CA ARG A 129 1.55 3.78 -10.19
C ARG A 129 0.37 4.71 -10.27
N SER A 130 0.14 5.25 -11.46
CA SER A 130 -1.05 6.04 -11.72
C SER A 130 -2.29 5.14 -11.79
N VAL A 131 -3.37 5.51 -11.11
CA VAL A 131 -4.66 4.79 -11.15
C VAL A 131 -5.53 5.31 -12.30
N SER A 132 -5.36 6.58 -12.67
CA SER A 132 -6.08 7.27 -13.73
C SER A 132 -5.12 7.99 -14.68
N VAL A 133 -5.62 8.83 -15.59
CA VAL A 133 -4.74 9.77 -16.31
C VAL A 133 -4.33 10.85 -15.33
N SER A 134 -3.04 10.89 -14.97
CA SER A 134 -2.52 11.79 -13.94
C SER A 134 -1.48 12.74 -14.49
N HIS A 135 -1.57 14.01 -14.08
CA HIS A 135 -0.55 15.03 -14.32
C HIS A 135 0.28 15.15 -13.06
N ILE A 136 1.55 14.76 -13.16
CA ILE A 136 2.47 14.67 -12.02
C ILE A 136 3.59 15.68 -12.23
N MET A 137 3.88 16.44 -11.18
CA MET A 137 5.09 17.25 -11.10
C MET A 137 6.12 16.51 -10.25
N TYR A 138 7.40 16.64 -10.59
CA TYR A 138 8.47 16.14 -9.74
C TYR A 138 9.70 17.05 -9.74
N CYS A 139 10.53 16.89 -8.71
CA CYS A 139 11.86 17.51 -8.64
C CYS A 139 12.89 16.53 -8.11
N TYR A 140 14.15 16.69 -8.52
CA TYR A 140 15.27 15.97 -7.92
C TYR A 140 15.71 16.65 -6.63
N LYS A 141 16.34 15.89 -5.74
CA LYS A 141 16.88 16.39 -4.47
C LYS A 141 17.78 17.62 -4.65
N ASN A 142 18.69 17.59 -5.64
CA ASN A 142 19.58 18.71 -5.91
C ASN A 142 18.82 19.98 -6.33
N ASP A 143 17.84 19.85 -7.24
CA ASP A 143 17.00 20.97 -7.67
C ASP A 143 16.23 21.58 -6.49
N PHE A 144 15.71 20.73 -5.60
CA PHE A 144 14.99 21.19 -4.40
C PHE A 144 15.90 21.92 -3.42
N ILE A 145 17.10 21.39 -3.17
CA ILE A 145 18.12 22.04 -2.33
C ILE A 145 18.48 23.42 -2.92
N ASP A 146 18.64 23.52 -4.23
CA ASP A 146 18.97 24.79 -4.87
C ASP A 146 17.82 25.79 -4.78
N VAL A 147 16.56 25.36 -4.83
CA VAL A 147 15.41 26.21 -4.52
C VAL A 147 15.49 26.72 -3.07
N LEU A 148 15.75 25.84 -2.09
CA LEU A 148 15.84 26.23 -0.69
C LEU A 148 16.96 27.25 -0.42
N LYS A 149 18.10 27.12 -1.10
CA LYS A 149 19.20 28.11 -1.00
C LYS A 149 18.80 29.50 -1.46
N ASN A 150 17.88 29.60 -2.43
CA ASN A 150 17.38 30.87 -2.93
C ASN A 150 16.32 31.52 -2.02
N PHE A 151 15.73 30.74 -1.09
CA PHE A 151 14.70 31.21 -0.16
C PHE A 151 15.04 30.84 1.30
N PRO A 152 16.11 31.41 1.88
CA PRO A 152 16.62 31.00 3.19
C PRO A 152 15.66 31.26 4.37
N LEU A 153 14.73 32.21 4.22
CA LEU A 153 13.70 32.47 5.22
C LEU A 153 12.74 31.28 5.40
N ASP A 154 12.48 30.53 4.33
CA ASP A 154 11.62 29.35 4.38
C ASP A 154 12.34 28.17 5.03
N TYR A 155 13.66 28.08 4.86
CA TYR A 155 14.50 27.04 5.46
C TYR A 155 14.46 27.07 7.00
N HIS A 156 14.63 28.25 7.60
CA HIS A 156 14.62 28.40 9.07
C HIS A 156 13.27 28.07 9.73
N SER A 157 12.17 28.13 8.96
CA SER A 157 10.85 27.76 9.48
C SER A 157 10.70 26.26 9.69
N GLN A 158 11.40 25.43 8.90
CA GLN A 158 11.29 23.97 8.94
C GLN A 158 12.11 23.35 10.08
N ASP A 159 13.32 23.86 10.34
CA ASP A 159 14.17 23.40 11.45
C ASP A 159 13.45 23.50 12.80
N LYS A 160 12.76 24.62 13.03
CA LYS A 160 11.98 24.83 14.27
C LYS A 160 10.80 23.86 14.40
N GLN A 161 10.15 23.50 13.30
CA GLN A 161 9.04 22.54 13.34
C GLN A 161 9.52 21.11 13.62
N GLN A 162 10.64 20.70 13.02
CA GLN A 162 11.25 19.39 13.32
C GLN A 162 11.71 19.30 14.77
N GLU A 163 12.36 20.34 15.29
CA GLU A 163 12.78 20.39 16.69
C GLU A 163 11.58 20.25 17.65
N LEU A 164 10.45 20.92 17.33
CA LEU A 164 9.23 20.84 18.12
C LEU A 164 8.61 19.44 18.08
N LEU A 165 8.59 18.80 16.91
CA LEU A 165 8.07 17.44 16.73
C LEU A 165 8.89 16.42 17.54
N MET A 166 10.22 16.54 17.48
CA MET A 166 11.15 15.70 18.25
C MET A 166 10.93 15.86 19.75
N LYS A 167 10.75 17.10 20.25
CA LYS A 167 10.48 17.35 21.67
C LYS A 167 9.20 16.65 22.16
N ASN A 168 8.15 16.66 21.35
CA ASN A 168 6.85 16.08 21.72
C ASN A 168 6.84 14.55 21.74
N MET A 169 7.77 13.87 21.07
CA MET A 169 7.86 12.39 21.09
C MET A 169 8.64 11.84 22.30
N THR A 170 9.27 12.70 23.09
CA THR A 170 10.08 12.31 24.26
C THR A 170 9.35 12.42 25.60
N GLN A 171 8.08 12.86 25.60
CA GLN A 171 7.22 12.97 26.79
C GLN A 171 6.22 11.81 26.82
#